data_AF-K2CKJ0-F1
#
_entry.id   AF-K2CKJ0-F1
#
_cell.length_a   1.000
_cell.length_b   1.000
_cell.length_c   1.000
_cell.angle_alpha   90.00
_cell.angle_beta   90.00
_cell.angle_gamma   90.00
#
_symmetry.space_group_name_H-M   'P 1'
#
loop_
_entity.id
_entity.type
_entity.pdbx_description
1 polymer ?
#
loop_
_entity_poly.entity_id
_entity_poly.type
_entity_poly.pdbx_seq_one_letter_code
_entity_poly.pdbx_strand_id
1 'polypeptide(L)'
;RSGVVGKKYKQNRIAFWTSLAVVIVIFFSGFFIIDSPTVSRQKKIDQQTVNDIQNVDNSVRGYFAQTGNLPENLEQLRSTGFSPFTKSEGSVEYKKTGEKTFEVCADFLLSDLEQEKGRFRDEPFMEEWKHAQGKVCFERIALEQNGGKPVPER
;
A
#
# COMPACT_ATOMS: atom_id res chain seq x y z
N ARG A 1 -0.84 24.32 66.62
CA ARG A 1 -1.12 24.74 65.22
C ARG A 1 -0.31 23.94 64.17
N SER A 2 0.25 22.77 64.51
CA SER A 2 1.23 22.05 63.66
C SER A 2 0.65 20.96 62.75
N GLY A 3 -0.64 20.62 62.85
CA GLY A 3 -1.26 19.53 62.08
C GLY A 3 -1.70 19.86 60.65
N VAL A 4 -1.80 21.15 60.31
CA VAL A 4 -2.33 21.58 58.99
C VAL A 4 -1.24 21.58 57.91
N VAL A 5 0.03 21.77 58.29
CA VAL A 5 1.15 21.89 57.35
C VAL A 5 1.50 20.54 56.70
N GLY A 6 1.49 19.44 57.46
CA GLY A 6 1.81 18.10 56.94
C GLY A 6 0.73 17.49 56.02
N LYS A 7 -0.55 17.87 56.23
CA LYS A 7 -1.68 17.38 55.42
C LYS A 7 -1.67 18.02 54.02
N LYS A 8 -1.38 19.33 53.93
CA LYS A 8 -1.21 20.03 52.65
C LYS A 8 -0.03 19.48 51.84
N TYR A 9 1.09 19.14 52.49
CA TYR A 9 2.24 18.54 51.80
C TYR A 9 1.92 17.16 51.20
N LYS A 10 1.21 16.30 51.95
CA LYS A 10 0.76 14.99 51.44
C LYS A 10 -0.26 15.12 50.30
N GLN A 11 -1.22 16.04 50.40
CA GLN A 11 -2.22 16.27 49.35
C GLN A 11 -1.59 16.84 48.06
N ASN A 12 -0.69 17.82 48.18
CA ASN A 12 0.03 18.37 47.02
C ASN A 12 0.92 17.31 46.35
N ARG A 13 1.54 16.43 47.14
CA ARG A 13 2.34 15.33 46.62
C ARG A 13 1.48 14.32 45.86
N ILE A 14 0.31 13.93 46.38
CA ILE A 14 -0.61 13.03 45.67
C ILE A 14 -1.09 13.66 44.36
N ALA A 15 -1.52 14.92 44.39
CA ALA A 15 -1.97 15.64 43.19
C ALA A 15 -0.88 15.76 42.11
N PHE A 16 0.38 15.96 42.54
CA PHE A 16 1.53 15.99 41.64
C PHE A 16 1.77 14.63 40.97
N TRP A 17 1.81 13.54 41.74
CA TRP A 17 2.00 12.19 41.19
C TRP A 17 0.84 11.75 40.28
N THR A 18 -0.40 12.14 40.60
CA THR A 18 -1.54 11.85 39.71
C THR A 18 -1.46 12.62 38.41
N SER A 19 -1.11 13.91 38.46
CA SER A 19 -0.92 14.72 37.24
C SER A 19 0.20 14.16 36.36
N LEU A 20 1.33 13.81 36.97
CA LEU A 20 2.47 13.20 36.27
C LEU A 20 2.09 11.86 35.62
N ALA A 21 1.35 11.00 36.33
CA ALA A 21 0.88 9.73 35.80
C ALA A 21 -0.05 9.92 34.59
N VAL A 22 -0.96 10.89 34.63
CA VAL A 22 -1.85 11.20 33.50
C VAL A 22 -1.06 11.67 32.27
N VAL A 23 -0.09 12.57 32.46
CA VAL A 23 0.78 13.05 31.37
C VAL A 23 1.58 11.89 30.76
N ILE A 24 2.12 11.00 31.58
CA ILE A 24 2.84 9.80 31.14
C ILE A 24 1.92 8.90 30.31
N VAL A 25 0.71 8.61 30.79
CA VAL A 25 -0.25 7.76 30.06
C VAL A 25 -0.61 8.36 28.70
N ILE A 26 -0.87 9.66 28.62
CA ILE A 26 -1.17 10.35 27.35
C ILE A 26 0.04 10.33 26.41
N PHE A 27 1.25 10.51 26.94
CA PHE A 27 2.48 10.49 26.14
C PHE A 27 2.74 9.11 25.55
N PHE A 28 2.62 8.05 26.35
CA PHE A 28 2.84 6.68 25.89
C PHE A 28 1.71 6.13 25.03
N SER A 29 0.46 6.58 25.21
CA SER A 29 -0.65 6.15 24.37
C SER A 29 -0.49 6.57 22.90
N GLY A 30 0.18 7.70 22.65
CA GLY A 30 0.48 8.16 21.28
C GLY A 30 1.39 7.21 20.50
N PHE A 31 2.29 6.48 21.17
CA PHE A 31 3.21 5.56 20.51
C PHE A 31 2.55 4.28 19.99
N PHE A 32 1.40 3.88 20.54
CA PHE A 32 0.68 2.69 20.08
C PHE A 32 -0.14 2.93 18.80
N ILE A 33 -0.31 4.19 18.37
CA ILE A 33 -1.18 4.54 17.25
C ILE A 33 -0.41 4.63 15.91
N ILE A 34 0.93 4.77 15.97
CA ILE A 34 1.78 4.98 14.79
C ILE A 34 2.52 3.70 14.43
N ASP A 35 2.51 3.35 13.13
CA ASP A 35 3.34 2.28 12.59
C ASP A 35 4.82 2.49 12.95
N SER A 36 5.51 1.40 13.25
CA SER A 36 6.96 1.47 13.46
C SER A 36 7.70 2.02 12.22
N PRO A 37 8.90 2.62 12.38
CA PRO A 37 9.70 3.13 11.26
C PRO A 37 9.99 2.07 10.19
N THR A 38 10.10 0.80 10.58
CA THR A 38 10.31 -0.33 9.66
C THR A 38 9.06 -0.59 8.81
N VAL A 39 7.89 -0.69 9.45
CA VAL A 39 6.60 -0.88 8.76
C VAL A 39 6.32 0.28 7.79
N SER A 40 6.57 1.52 8.20
CA SER A 40 6.38 2.69 7.33
C SER A 40 7.28 2.65 6.08
N ARG A 41 8.52 2.17 6.21
CA ARG A 41 9.43 1.98 5.07
C ARG A 41 8.97 0.85 4.15
N GLN A 42 8.51 -0.26 4.71
CA GLN A 42 7.97 -1.39 3.94
C GLN A 42 6.73 -0.97 3.13
N LYS A 43 5.78 -0.25 3.76
CA LYS A 43 4.61 0.32 3.05
C LYS A 43 5.01 1.20 1.87
N LYS A 44 6.06 2.02 2.03
CA LYS A 44 6.57 2.87 0.94
C LYS A 44 7.17 2.06 -0.21
N ILE A 45 7.84 0.94 0.10
CA ILE A 45 8.38 0.02 -0.91
C ILE A 45 7.22 -0.64 -1.65
N ASP A 46 6.24 -1.20 -0.94
CA ASP A 46 5.06 -1.84 -1.54
C ASP A 46 4.27 -0.86 -2.43
N GLN A 47 4.10 0.40 -1.99
CA GLN A 47 3.51 1.47 -2.82
C GLN A 47 4.32 1.73 -4.10
N GLN A 48 5.65 1.68 -4.04
CA GLN A 48 6.49 1.82 -5.23
C GLN A 48 6.34 0.60 -6.15
N THR A 49 6.23 -0.60 -5.60
CA THR A 49 5.95 -1.84 -6.34
C THR A 49 4.61 -1.74 -7.07
N VAL A 50 3.54 -1.29 -6.40
CA VAL A 50 2.23 -1.06 -7.04
C VAL A 50 2.33 -0.08 -8.21
N ASN A 51 3.05 1.04 -8.05
CA ASN A 51 3.27 1.99 -9.15
C ASN A 51 4.02 1.35 -10.33
N ASP A 52 5.04 0.55 -10.06
CA ASP A 52 5.83 -0.14 -11.09
C ASP A 52 4.96 -1.17 -11.84
N ILE A 53 4.11 -1.92 -11.13
CA ILE A 53 3.12 -2.84 -11.73
C ILE A 53 2.14 -2.08 -12.63
N GLN A 54 1.58 -0.96 -12.16
CA GLN A 54 0.66 -0.13 -12.95
C GLN A 54 1.31 0.40 -14.23
N ASN A 55 2.57 0.81 -14.15
CA ASN A 55 3.30 1.26 -15.33
C ASN A 55 3.50 0.11 -16.33
N VAL A 56 3.83 -1.09 -15.86
CA VAL A 56 3.94 -2.29 -16.71
C VAL A 56 2.61 -2.64 -17.36
N ASP A 57 1.51 -2.70 -16.59
CA ASP A 57 0.17 -2.99 -17.09
C ASP A 57 -0.26 -1.97 -18.17
N ASN A 58 -0.08 -0.68 -17.91
CA ASN A 58 -0.37 0.40 -18.86
C ASN A 58 0.47 0.29 -20.15
N SER A 59 1.76 0.01 -20.02
CA SER A 59 2.67 -0.18 -21.16
C SER A 59 2.25 -1.37 -22.03
N VAL A 60 1.94 -2.51 -21.43
CA VAL A 60 1.48 -3.72 -22.13
C VAL A 60 0.16 -3.45 -22.85
N ARG A 61 -0.80 -2.81 -22.18
CA ARG A 61 -2.09 -2.44 -22.77
C ARG A 61 -1.94 -1.44 -23.91
N GLY A 62 -1.08 -0.44 -23.75
CA GLY A 62 -0.77 0.52 -24.81
C GLY A 62 -0.18 -0.14 -26.04
N TYR A 63 0.78 -1.05 -25.84
CA TYR A 63 1.36 -1.84 -26.92
C TYR A 63 0.31 -2.73 -27.62
N PHE A 64 -0.55 -3.40 -26.85
CA PHE A 64 -1.63 -4.21 -27.39
C PHE A 64 -2.64 -3.38 -28.20
N ALA A 65 -3.02 -2.20 -27.70
CA ALA A 65 -3.94 -1.31 -28.39
C ALA A 65 -3.40 -0.82 -29.74
N GLN A 66 -2.08 -0.66 -29.88
CA GLN A 66 -1.45 -0.23 -31.12
C GLN A 66 -1.21 -1.39 -32.10
N THR A 67 -0.79 -2.56 -31.60
CA THR A 67 -0.29 -3.66 -32.44
C THR A 67 -1.27 -4.83 -32.59
N GLY A 68 -2.32 -4.86 -31.77
CA GLY A 68 -3.27 -5.97 -31.67
C GLY A 68 -2.69 -7.23 -31.02
N ASN A 69 -1.44 -7.21 -30.54
CA ASN A 69 -0.75 -8.37 -29.97
C ASN A 69 -0.09 -8.01 -28.64
N LEU A 70 -0.01 -8.99 -27.74
CA LEU A 70 0.75 -8.85 -26.50
C LEU A 70 2.26 -8.95 -26.77
N PRO A 71 3.10 -8.17 -26.07
CA PRO A 71 4.54 -8.30 -26.20
C PRO A 71 4.99 -9.68 -25.69
N GLU A 72 6.02 -10.26 -26.31
CA GLU A 72 6.59 -11.54 -25.85
C GLU A 72 7.33 -11.39 -24.52
N ASN A 73 7.89 -10.20 -24.26
CA ASN A 73 8.57 -9.84 -23.02
C ASN A 73 8.65 -8.32 -22.86
N LEU A 74 9.04 -7.85 -21.67
CA LEU A 74 9.20 -6.42 -21.39
C LEU A 74 10.35 -5.78 -22.17
N GLU A 75 11.35 -6.55 -22.61
CA GLU A 75 12.46 -6.04 -23.44
C GLU A 75 11.95 -5.53 -24.79
N GLN A 76 10.94 -6.20 -25.36
CA GLN A 76 10.31 -5.76 -26.60
C GLN A 76 9.77 -4.33 -26.47
N LEU A 77 9.23 -3.98 -25.30
CA LEU A 77 8.68 -2.65 -25.03
C LEU A 77 9.76 -1.57 -24.93
N ARG A 78 11.00 -1.90 -24.52
CA ARG A 78 12.10 -0.92 -24.41
C ARG A 78 12.46 -0.26 -25.74
N SER A 79 12.32 -0.99 -26.84
CA SER A 79 12.56 -0.48 -28.20
C SER A 79 11.40 0.32 -28.78
N THR A 80 10.30 0.47 -28.03
CA THR A 80 9.06 1.13 -28.46
C THR A 80 8.79 2.39 -27.64
N GLY A 81 7.79 3.17 -28.05
CA GLY A 81 7.29 4.29 -27.25
C GLY A 81 6.54 3.88 -25.96
N PHE A 82 6.42 2.58 -25.67
CA PHE A 82 5.69 2.03 -24.53
C PHE A 82 6.61 1.45 -23.44
N SER A 83 7.90 1.82 -23.40
CA SER A 83 8.80 1.33 -22.35
C SER A 83 8.26 1.68 -20.95
N PRO A 84 8.02 0.69 -20.07
CA PRO A 84 7.51 0.97 -18.73
C PRO A 84 8.57 1.71 -17.91
N PHE A 85 8.14 2.75 -17.19
CA PHE A 85 8.99 3.42 -16.20
C PHE A 85 8.86 2.68 -14.87
N THR A 86 9.88 1.90 -14.52
CA THR A 86 9.95 1.23 -13.21
C THR A 86 11.12 1.83 -12.42
N LYS A 87 10.89 2.19 -11.15
CA LYS A 87 12.03 2.66 -10.32
C LYS A 87 12.80 1.50 -9.71
N SER A 88 12.15 0.36 -9.54
CA SER A 88 12.78 -0.86 -9.04
C SER A 88 12.93 -1.85 -10.19
N GLU A 89 14.05 -1.75 -10.92
CA GLU A 89 14.40 -2.72 -11.95
C GLU A 89 14.40 -4.13 -11.36
N GLY A 90 13.57 -5.02 -11.93
CA GLY A 90 13.49 -6.43 -11.53
C GLY A 90 12.51 -6.76 -10.40
N SER A 91 11.74 -5.80 -9.88
CA SER A 91 10.69 -6.09 -8.88
C SER A 91 9.38 -6.60 -9.48
N VAL A 92 9.20 -6.43 -10.80
CA VAL A 92 7.97 -6.75 -11.52
C VAL A 92 8.27 -7.73 -12.63
N GLU A 93 7.60 -8.87 -12.60
CA GLU A 93 7.65 -9.90 -13.64
C GLU A 93 6.41 -9.78 -14.52
N TYR A 94 6.59 -9.95 -15.83
CA TYR A 94 5.51 -10.03 -16.80
C TYR A 94 5.53 -11.39 -17.48
N LYS A 95 4.35 -11.97 -17.68
CA LYS A 95 4.20 -13.17 -18.50
C LYS A 95 2.91 -13.15 -19.28
N LYS A 96 3.03 -13.43 -20.57
CA LYS A 96 1.89 -13.68 -21.46
C LYS A 96 1.27 -15.04 -21.12
N THR A 97 -0.01 -15.08 -20.76
CA THR A 97 -0.75 -16.30 -20.40
C THR A 97 -1.70 -16.76 -21.51
N GLY A 98 -1.99 -15.90 -22.49
CA GLY A 98 -2.80 -16.21 -23.66
C GLY A 98 -2.68 -15.14 -24.74
N GLU A 99 -3.62 -15.12 -25.70
CA GLU A 99 -3.60 -14.15 -26.80
C GLU A 99 -3.88 -12.71 -26.34
N LYS A 100 -4.73 -12.56 -25.32
CA LYS A 100 -5.17 -11.27 -24.76
C LYS A 100 -5.04 -11.20 -23.25
N THR A 101 -4.53 -12.25 -22.63
CA THR A 101 -4.37 -12.39 -21.18
C THR A 101 -2.89 -12.39 -20.83
N PHE A 102 -2.57 -11.73 -19.73
CA PHE A 102 -1.22 -11.69 -19.17
C PHE A 102 -1.29 -11.64 -17.65
N GLU A 103 -0.19 -12.01 -17.00
CA GLU A 103 0.01 -11.83 -15.57
C GLU A 103 1.16 -10.87 -15.31
N VAL A 104 1.01 -10.07 -14.26
CA VAL A 104 2.06 -9.22 -13.71
C VAL A 104 2.26 -9.59 -12.24
N CYS A 105 3.46 -10.02 -11.89
CA CYS A 105 3.79 -10.49 -10.55
C CYS A 105 4.82 -9.60 -9.87
N ALA A 106 4.73 -9.47 -8.55
CA ALA A 106 5.75 -8.82 -7.74
C ALA A 106 5.77 -9.39 -6.31
N ASP A 107 6.82 -9.07 -5.57
CA ASP A 107 6.96 -9.41 -4.15
C ASP A 107 6.57 -8.22 -3.27
N PHE A 108 5.66 -8.46 -2.31
CA PHE A 108 5.20 -7.48 -1.33
C PHE A 108 5.73 -7.78 0.07
N LEU A 109 6.15 -6.75 0.79
CA LEU A 109 6.70 -6.85 2.13
C LEU A 109 5.61 -6.93 3.19
N LEU A 110 4.43 -6.36 2.93
CA LEU A 110 3.27 -6.36 3.82
C LEU A 110 2.01 -6.77 3.06
N SER A 111 1.04 -7.29 3.81
CA SER A 111 -0.32 -7.49 3.28
C SER A 111 -1.16 -6.24 3.51
N ASP A 112 -2.00 -5.91 2.52
CA ASP A 112 -3.02 -4.86 2.62
C ASP A 112 -4.46 -5.42 2.51
N LEU A 113 -4.62 -6.75 2.50
CA LEU A 113 -5.91 -7.43 2.34
C LEU A 113 -6.91 -7.05 3.45
N GLU A 114 -6.41 -6.96 4.68
CA GLU A 114 -7.20 -6.64 5.88
C GLU A 114 -7.27 -5.15 6.19
N GLN A 115 -6.69 -4.29 5.33
CA GLN A 115 -6.78 -2.84 5.54
C GLN A 115 -8.21 -2.38 5.26
N GLU A 116 -9.07 -2.48 6.28
CA GLU A 116 -10.43 -1.96 6.26
C GLU A 116 -10.43 -0.44 6.08
N LYS A 117 -11.53 0.04 5.48
CA LYS A 117 -11.87 1.44 5.20
C LYS A 117 -11.75 2.32 6.45
N GLY A 118 -10.54 2.76 6.76
CA GLY A 118 -10.28 3.46 8.00
C GLY A 118 -9.05 4.36 7.89
N ARG A 119 -9.32 5.65 7.69
CA ARG A 119 -8.45 6.85 7.82
C ARG A 119 -7.90 7.49 6.55
N PHE A 120 -7.92 6.83 5.41
CA PHE A 120 -7.67 7.49 4.12
C PHE A 120 -8.88 7.29 3.22
N ARG A 121 -9.41 8.41 2.72
CA ARG A 121 -10.53 8.52 1.77
C ARG A 121 -10.46 7.39 0.74
N ASP A 122 -11.59 6.70 0.53
CA ASP A 122 -11.80 5.71 -0.55
C ASP A 122 -11.17 6.24 -1.84
N GLU A 123 -9.95 5.81 -2.14
CA GLU A 123 -9.31 6.02 -3.44
C GLU A 123 -9.55 4.74 -4.23
N PRO A 124 -10.45 4.75 -5.23
CA PRO A 124 -10.83 3.57 -6.00
C PRO A 124 -9.61 2.84 -6.60
N PHE A 125 -8.52 3.57 -6.84
CA PHE A 125 -7.26 3.06 -7.39
C PHE A 125 -6.54 2.07 -6.47
N MET A 126 -6.75 2.09 -5.14
CA MET A 126 -6.09 1.14 -4.23
C MET A 126 -6.82 -0.21 -4.12
N GLU A 127 -8.10 -0.32 -4.51
CA GLU A 127 -8.78 -1.62 -4.48
C GLU A 127 -8.26 -2.60 -5.54
N GLU A 128 -7.74 -2.10 -6.66
CA GLU A 128 -7.37 -2.91 -7.83
C GLU A 128 -6.05 -3.69 -7.67
N TRP A 129 -5.22 -3.28 -6.70
CA TRP A 129 -3.88 -3.83 -6.47
C TRP A 129 -3.70 -4.40 -5.07
N LYS A 130 -4.80 -4.78 -4.42
CA LYS A 130 -4.74 -5.46 -3.12
C LYS A 130 -3.92 -6.74 -3.22
N HIS A 131 -3.03 -6.93 -2.25
CA HIS A 131 -2.02 -7.96 -2.23
C HIS A 131 -1.82 -8.58 -0.83
N ALA A 132 -1.60 -9.90 -0.84
CA ALA A 132 -1.01 -10.58 0.30
C ALA A 132 0.47 -10.20 0.45
N GLN A 133 1.05 -10.49 1.61
CA GLN A 133 2.51 -10.46 1.76
C GLN A 133 3.13 -11.59 0.92
N GLY A 134 4.28 -11.32 0.29
CA GLY A 134 5.01 -12.26 -0.55
C GLY A 134 4.72 -12.09 -2.05
N LYS A 135 5.02 -13.14 -2.83
CA LYS A 135 4.81 -13.13 -4.27
C LYS A 135 3.32 -13.15 -4.63
N VAL A 136 2.86 -12.13 -5.32
CA VAL A 136 1.47 -11.99 -5.80
C VAL A 136 1.48 -11.75 -7.29
N CYS A 137 0.60 -12.43 -8.01
CA CYS A 137 0.40 -12.28 -9.45
C CYS A 137 -1.00 -11.77 -9.75
N PHE A 138 -1.08 -10.76 -10.60
CA PHE A 138 -2.33 -10.16 -11.04
C PHE A 138 -2.60 -10.56 -12.49
N GLU A 139 -3.66 -11.33 -12.71
CA GLU A 139 -4.14 -11.66 -14.05
C GLU A 139 -4.90 -10.48 -14.66
N ARG A 140 -4.62 -10.18 -15.92
CA ARG A 140 -5.14 -9.02 -16.65
C ARG A 140 -5.54 -9.39 -18.08
N ILE A 141 -6.57 -8.72 -18.57
CA ILE A 141 -7.04 -8.80 -19.96
C ILE A 141 -6.71 -7.48 -20.65
N ALA A 142 -6.00 -7.54 -21.77
CA ALA A 142 -5.51 -6.35 -22.47
C ALA A 142 -6.62 -5.44 -23.03
N LEU A 143 -7.82 -5.98 -23.25
CA LEU A 143 -8.97 -5.29 -23.84
C LEU A 143 -9.91 -4.62 -22.83
N GLU A 144 -9.83 -4.95 -21.53
CA GLU A 144 -10.73 -4.34 -20.55
C GLU A 144 -10.14 -3.03 -20.04
N GLN A 145 -10.37 -1.95 -20.80
CA GLN A 145 -10.25 -0.58 -20.32
C GLN A 145 -11.52 -0.23 -19.53
N ASN A 146 -11.67 -0.75 -18.30
CA ASN A 146 -12.62 -0.19 -17.34
C ASN A 146 -12.16 -0.46 -15.91
N GLY A 147 -11.58 0.58 -15.31
CA GLY A 147 -11.70 0.77 -13.88
C GLY A 147 -13.18 0.95 -13.56
N GLY A 148 -13.79 -0.08 -12.96
CA GLY A 148 -15.20 -0.09 -12.60
C GLY A 148 -15.81 -1.46 -12.84
N LYS A 149 -16.04 -2.19 -11.74
CA LYS A 149 -16.83 -3.42 -11.68
C LYS A 149 -17.96 -3.42 -12.72
N PRO A 150 -18.16 -4.49 -13.50
CA PRO A 150 -19.42 -4.62 -14.23
C PRO A 150 -20.57 -4.56 -13.22
N VAL A 151 -21.45 -3.57 -13.40
CA VAL A 151 -22.77 -3.56 -12.76
C VAL A 151 -23.45 -4.86 -13.19
N PRO A 152 -23.96 -5.69 -12.26
CA PRO A 152 -24.64 -6.91 -12.64
C PRO A 152 -25.79 -6.57 -13.59
N GLU A 153 -25.73 -7.12 -14.79
CA GLU A 153 -26.77 -6.94 -15.79
C GLU A 153 -27.93 -7.90 -15.46
N ARG A 154 -28.98 -7.28 -14.91
CA ARG A 154 -30.38 -7.69 -14.71
C ARG A 154 -30.70 -9.13 -14.28
#